data_AF-A0AAV3FJR0-F1
#
_entry.id   AF-A0AAV3FJR0-F1
#
_cell.length_a   1.000
_cell.length_b   1.000
_cell.length_c   1.000
_cell.angle_alpha   90.00
_cell.angle_beta   90.00
_cell.angle_gamma   90.00
#
_symmetry.space_group_name_H-M   'P 1'
#
loop_
_entity.id
_entity.type
_entity.pdbx_description
1 polymer ?
#
loop_
_entity_poly.entity_id
_entity_poly.type
_entity_poly.pdbx_seq_one_letter_code
_entity_poly.pdbx_strand_id
1 'polypeptide(L)'
;MENIDSQRIAILEQRLNELETRVSQLENPKPVTGGTLKRAIEALADKVGQMGETFSNEGRKGRYIIGHDGRRHPVFIAASRNLGSDTGKPMSGWHSINPRNADTTRFGAYILSVEDELRKPMFFIFTPEEFQALLDSKKADSKGLRHFYISRAEAGMDRFVDWRDGGMDITQYRGAFNKLEFNA
;
A
#
# COMPACT_ATOMS: atom_id res chain seq x y z
N MET A 1 19.93 -38.81 19.92
CA MET A 1 20.36 -37.49 19.39
C MET A 1 19.74 -37.36 18.02
N GLU A 2 18.67 -36.57 17.89
CA GLU A 2 18.16 -36.22 16.56
C GLU A 2 19.25 -35.47 15.80
N ASN A 3 19.49 -35.90 14.57
CA ASN A 3 20.62 -35.46 13.76
C ASN A 3 20.38 -33.99 13.33
N ILE A 4 21.07 -33.07 14.00
CA ILE A 4 21.02 -31.61 13.76
C ILE A 4 21.26 -31.30 12.27
N ASP A 5 22.05 -32.11 11.58
CA ASP A 5 22.33 -31.92 10.15
C ASP A 5 21.10 -32.24 9.28
N SER A 6 20.31 -33.25 9.65
CA SER A 6 19.05 -33.56 8.96
C SER A 6 18.01 -32.45 9.12
N GLN A 7 17.93 -31.82 10.30
CA GLN A 7 17.05 -30.67 10.53
C GLN A 7 17.51 -29.44 9.72
N ARG A 8 18.83 -29.19 9.65
CA ARG A 8 19.39 -28.08 8.85
C ARG A 8 19.15 -28.28 7.36
N ILE A 9 19.30 -29.50 6.84
CA ILE A 9 19.03 -29.82 5.43
C ILE A 9 17.56 -29.56 5.11
N ALA A 10 16.63 -30.02 5.93
CA ALA A 10 15.20 -29.80 5.71
C ALA A 10 14.82 -28.30 5.67
N ILE A 11 15.41 -27.48 6.55
CA ILE A 11 15.21 -26.02 6.55
C ILE A 11 15.76 -25.38 5.27
N LEU A 12 16.92 -25.83 4.80
CA LEU A 12 17.54 -25.30 3.58
C LEU A 12 16.73 -25.68 2.34
N GLU A 13 16.24 -26.91 2.24
CA GLU A 13 15.37 -27.37 1.15
C GLU A 13 14.06 -26.59 1.11
N GLN A 14 13.45 -26.33 2.27
CA GLN A 14 12.25 -25.49 2.36
C GLN A 14 12.53 -24.07 1.84
N ARG A 15 13.64 -23.46 2.28
CA ARG A 15 14.03 -22.11 1.83
C ARG A 15 14.34 -22.06 0.35
N LEU A 16 14.97 -23.09 -0.20
CA LEU A 16 15.27 -23.20 -1.63
C LEU A 16 13.97 -23.25 -2.44
N ASN A 17 13.03 -24.11 -2.06
CA ASN A 17 11.71 -24.20 -2.71
C ASN A 17 10.95 -22.87 -2.65
N GLU A 18 10.99 -22.15 -1.53
CA GLU A 18 10.39 -20.82 -1.41
C GLU A 18 11.04 -19.81 -2.36
N LEU A 19 12.37 -19.85 -2.51
CA LEU A 19 13.11 -18.97 -3.42
C LEU A 19 12.80 -19.31 -4.88
N GLU A 20 12.83 -20.57 -5.27
CA GLU A 20 12.50 -21.03 -6.62
C GLU A 20 11.06 -20.64 -6.99
N THR A 21 10.12 -20.78 -6.07
CA THR A 21 8.73 -20.33 -6.26
C THR A 21 8.66 -18.82 -6.49
N ARG A 22 9.42 -18.02 -5.74
CA ARG A 22 9.48 -16.56 -5.93
C ARG A 22 10.12 -16.17 -7.26
N VAL A 23 11.19 -16.86 -7.67
CA VAL A 23 11.86 -16.64 -8.96
C VAL A 23 10.93 -16.99 -10.11
N SER A 24 10.24 -18.13 -10.04
CA SER A 24 9.26 -18.52 -11.07
C SER A 24 8.12 -17.49 -11.22
N GLN A 25 7.66 -16.91 -10.11
CA GLN A 25 6.66 -15.82 -10.13
C GLN A 25 7.21 -14.51 -10.72
N LEU A 26 8.51 -14.24 -10.56
CA LEU A 26 9.21 -13.10 -11.16
C LEU A 26 9.38 -13.27 -12.68
N GLU A 27 9.73 -14.48 -13.12
CA GLU A 27 9.96 -14.79 -14.54
C GLU A 27 8.65 -14.89 -15.33
N ASN A 28 7.59 -15.42 -14.70
CA ASN A 28 6.29 -15.61 -15.33
C ASN A 28 5.18 -14.95 -14.50
N PRO A 29 5.14 -13.59 -14.46
CA PRO A 29 4.11 -12.89 -13.71
C PRO A 29 2.74 -13.26 -14.29
N LYS A 30 1.83 -13.75 -13.43
CA LYS A 30 0.45 -14.03 -13.84
C LYS A 30 -0.12 -12.79 -14.55
N PRO A 31 -0.89 -12.97 -15.66
CA PRO A 31 -1.50 -11.86 -16.35
C PRO A 31 -2.34 -11.05 -15.37
N VAL A 32 -1.95 -9.80 -15.20
CA VAL A 32 -2.57 -8.90 -14.24
C VAL A 32 -3.84 -8.33 -14.88
N THR A 33 -5.02 -8.78 -14.45
CA THR A 33 -6.30 -8.30 -14.97
C THR A 33 -6.85 -7.13 -14.16
N GLY A 34 -7.52 -6.17 -14.81
CA GLY A 34 -8.10 -4.98 -14.17
C GLY A 34 -7.18 -3.73 -14.13
N GLY A 35 -7.70 -2.61 -13.63
CA GLY A 35 -6.94 -1.37 -13.42
C GLY A 35 -6.22 -1.35 -12.06
N THR A 36 -5.18 -0.51 -11.91
CA THR A 36 -4.36 -0.42 -10.68
C THR A 36 -5.18 -0.23 -9.40
N LEU A 37 -6.21 0.63 -9.44
CA LEU A 37 -7.08 0.84 -8.29
C LEU A 37 -7.90 -0.40 -7.92
N LYS A 38 -8.36 -1.18 -8.91
CA LYS A 38 -9.11 -2.41 -8.65
C LYS A 38 -8.24 -3.41 -7.89
N ARG A 39 -6.98 -3.57 -8.31
CA ARG A 39 -6.02 -4.45 -7.63
C ARG A 39 -5.70 -4.00 -6.21
N ALA A 40 -5.49 -2.70 -6.02
CA ALA A 40 -5.27 -2.15 -4.69
C ALA A 40 -6.48 -2.41 -3.77
N ILE A 41 -7.70 -2.30 -4.30
CA ILE A 41 -8.93 -2.61 -3.56
C ILE A 41 -9.02 -4.11 -3.21
N GLU A 42 -8.78 -5.00 -4.16
CA GLU A 42 -8.84 -6.45 -3.93
C GLU A 42 -7.80 -6.89 -2.90
N ALA A 43 -6.55 -6.46 -3.06
CA ALA A 43 -5.48 -6.77 -2.10
C ALA A 43 -5.72 -6.16 -0.72
N LEU A 44 -6.31 -4.96 -0.65
CA LEU A 44 -6.70 -4.35 0.63
C LEU A 44 -7.82 -5.14 1.29
N ALA A 45 -8.82 -5.57 0.53
CA ALA A 45 -9.94 -6.37 1.03
C ALA A 45 -9.47 -7.69 1.62
N ASP A 46 -8.56 -8.40 0.92
CA ASP A 46 -7.95 -9.63 1.44
C ASP A 46 -7.20 -9.37 2.75
N LYS A 47 -6.45 -8.27 2.84
CA LYS A 47 -5.68 -7.94 4.04
C LYS A 47 -6.57 -7.55 5.22
N VAL A 48 -7.60 -6.75 4.99
CA VAL A 48 -8.63 -6.39 5.99
C VAL A 48 -9.38 -7.65 6.46
N GLY A 49 -9.70 -8.57 5.55
CA GLY A 49 -10.30 -9.87 5.88
C GLY A 49 -9.42 -10.73 6.80
N GLN A 50 -8.10 -10.74 6.58
CA GLN A 50 -7.15 -11.43 7.46
C GLN A 50 -7.08 -10.82 8.87
N MET A 51 -7.46 -9.55 9.02
CA MET A 51 -7.56 -8.88 10.32
C MET A 51 -8.89 -9.17 11.02
N GLY A 52 -9.82 -9.89 10.38
CA GLY A 52 -11.15 -10.16 10.94
C GLY A 52 -12.19 -9.06 10.67
N GLU A 53 -11.86 -8.10 9.82
CA GLU A 53 -12.75 -7.02 9.39
C GLU A 53 -13.30 -7.26 7.98
N THR A 54 -14.27 -6.45 7.53
CA THR A 54 -14.82 -6.57 6.17
C THR A 54 -14.61 -5.29 5.37
N PHE A 55 -14.02 -5.41 4.18
CA PHE A 55 -13.94 -4.30 3.22
C PHE A 55 -15.15 -4.30 2.28
N SER A 56 -15.81 -3.15 2.14
CA SER A 56 -16.94 -2.94 1.22
C SER A 56 -16.62 -1.88 0.17
N ASN A 57 -16.72 -2.25 -1.11
CA ASN A 57 -16.57 -1.34 -2.25
C ASN A 57 -17.92 -1.12 -2.95
N GLU A 58 -18.53 0.03 -2.70
CA GLU A 58 -19.85 0.37 -3.28
C GLU A 58 -19.73 1.39 -4.44
N GLY A 59 -18.56 1.48 -5.07
CA GLY A 59 -18.32 2.35 -6.21
C GLY A 59 -18.53 3.83 -5.85
N ARG A 60 -19.53 4.48 -6.47
CA ARG A 60 -19.83 5.91 -6.23
C ARG A 60 -20.31 6.20 -4.81
N LYS A 61 -20.91 5.21 -4.13
CA LYS A 61 -21.35 5.35 -2.74
C LYS A 61 -20.19 5.38 -1.75
N GLY A 62 -18.98 5.06 -2.19
CA GLY A 62 -17.77 5.09 -1.37
C GLY A 62 -17.25 3.71 -1.04
N ARG A 63 -16.23 3.70 -0.18
CA ARG A 63 -15.52 2.51 0.27
C ARG A 63 -15.44 2.55 1.78
N TYR A 64 -15.59 1.39 2.40
CA TYR A 64 -15.78 1.27 3.83
C TYR A 64 -15.03 0.06 4.37
N ILE A 65 -14.58 0.20 5.61
CA ILE A 65 -14.19 -0.93 6.45
C ILE A 65 -15.30 -1.09 7.49
N ILE A 66 -15.79 -2.32 7.64
CA ILE A 66 -16.71 -2.69 8.70
C ILE A 66 -15.85 -3.30 9.80
N GLY A 67 -15.61 -2.51 10.83
CA GLY A 67 -14.74 -2.87 11.95
C GLY A 67 -15.43 -3.83 12.92
N HIS A 68 -14.70 -4.24 13.96
CA HIS A 68 -15.25 -5.09 15.02
C HIS A 68 -16.40 -4.43 15.81
N ASP A 69 -16.46 -3.10 15.79
CA ASP A 69 -17.59 -2.32 16.33
C ASP A 69 -18.89 -2.46 15.50
N GLY A 70 -18.85 -3.16 14.37
CA GLY A 70 -19.97 -3.37 13.45
C GLY A 70 -20.37 -2.12 12.66
N ARG A 71 -19.63 -1.01 12.80
CA ARG A 71 -19.92 0.26 12.11
C ARG A 71 -19.17 0.34 10.79
N ARG A 72 -19.69 1.18 9.90
CA ARG A 72 -19.08 1.47 8.60
C ARG A 72 -18.14 2.65 8.76
N HIS A 73 -16.85 2.40 8.60
CA HIS A 73 -15.79 3.40 8.61
C HIS A 73 -15.42 3.75 7.18
N PRO A 74 -15.79 4.95 6.67
CA PRO A 74 -15.44 5.35 5.31
C PRO A 74 -13.92 5.48 5.16
N VAL A 75 -13.37 4.97 4.07
CA VAL A 75 -11.92 5.06 3.78
C VAL A 75 -11.64 5.72 2.43
N PHE A 76 -10.60 6.53 2.40
CA PHE A 76 -10.06 7.09 1.18
C PHE A 76 -8.97 6.17 0.62
N ILE A 77 -9.02 5.86 -0.67
CA ILE A 77 -7.96 5.11 -1.35
C ILE A 77 -7.65 5.71 -2.72
N ALA A 78 -6.36 5.93 -2.97
CA ALA A 78 -5.81 6.25 -4.27
C ALA A 78 -4.69 5.26 -4.61
N ALA A 79 -4.61 4.86 -5.88
CA ALA A 79 -3.64 3.87 -6.32
C ALA A 79 -2.85 4.39 -7.53
N SER A 80 -1.56 4.09 -7.57
CA SER A 80 -0.64 4.43 -8.64
C SER A 80 0.06 3.18 -9.13
N ARG A 81 0.26 3.09 -10.44
CA ARG A 81 1.11 2.04 -11.03
C ARG A 81 2.57 2.31 -10.67
N ASN A 82 3.40 1.27 -10.76
CA ASN A 82 4.83 1.45 -10.67
C ASN A 82 5.34 2.22 -11.90
N LEU A 83 5.92 3.40 -11.70
CA LEU A 83 6.56 4.21 -12.75
C LEU A 83 8.05 3.85 -12.90
N GLY A 84 8.65 3.23 -11.88
CA GLY A 84 10.04 2.76 -11.92
C GLY A 84 10.24 1.55 -12.81
N SER A 85 9.23 0.68 -12.93
CA SER A 85 9.28 -0.55 -13.74
C SER A 85 9.60 -0.30 -15.21
N ASP A 86 9.16 0.83 -15.75
CA ASP A 86 9.36 1.18 -17.16
C ASP A 86 10.79 1.69 -17.43
N THR A 87 11.57 1.96 -16.38
CA THR A 87 12.88 2.63 -16.49
C THR A 87 14.02 1.94 -15.73
N GLY A 88 13.77 0.77 -15.14
CA GLY A 88 14.75 0.05 -14.32
C GLY A 88 15.12 0.76 -13.00
N LYS A 89 14.32 1.74 -12.60
CA LYS A 89 14.50 2.50 -11.36
C LYS A 89 13.76 1.82 -10.20
N PRO A 90 14.10 2.15 -8.94
CA PRO A 90 13.33 1.69 -7.79
C PRO A 90 11.83 1.99 -7.96
N MET A 91 10.98 1.15 -7.37
CA MET A 91 9.54 1.36 -7.36
C MET A 91 9.19 2.81 -7.02
N SER A 92 8.34 3.42 -7.85
CA SER A 92 7.80 4.75 -7.57
C SER A 92 6.40 4.94 -8.13
N GLY A 93 5.64 5.86 -7.53
CA GLY A 93 4.25 6.12 -7.86
C GLY A 93 3.89 7.59 -7.67
N TRP A 94 2.99 8.07 -8.52
CA TRP A 94 2.49 9.44 -8.46
C TRP A 94 1.05 9.48 -8.02
N HIS A 95 0.72 10.36 -7.08
CA HIS A 95 -0.66 10.69 -6.70
C HIS A 95 -0.89 12.19 -6.83
N SER A 96 -2.08 12.55 -7.34
CA SER A 96 -2.59 13.91 -7.34
C SER A 96 -3.90 13.93 -6.55
N ILE A 97 -3.88 14.56 -5.38
CA ILE A 97 -4.98 14.57 -4.45
C ILE A 97 -5.63 15.96 -4.47
N ASN A 98 -6.94 15.99 -4.71
CA ASN A 98 -7.73 17.18 -4.47
C ASN A 98 -8.17 17.17 -2.99
N PRO A 99 -7.77 18.14 -2.16
CA PRO A 99 -8.14 18.18 -0.74
C PRO A 99 -9.66 18.12 -0.52
N ARG A 100 -10.47 18.63 -1.45
CA ARG A 100 -11.94 18.55 -1.37
C ARG A 100 -12.48 17.12 -1.49
N ASN A 101 -11.75 16.24 -2.18
CA ASN A 101 -12.14 14.84 -2.37
C ASN A 101 -11.58 13.93 -1.26
N ALA A 102 -10.54 14.39 -0.58
CA ALA A 102 -9.88 13.72 0.53
C ALA A 102 -10.07 14.51 1.83
N ASP A 103 -11.29 15.04 2.04
CA ASP A 103 -11.67 15.79 3.23
C ASP A 103 -11.39 14.94 4.48
N THR A 104 -10.43 15.41 5.29
CA THR A 104 -9.88 14.69 6.44
C THR A 104 -10.89 14.44 7.54
N THR A 105 -11.96 15.24 7.60
CA THR A 105 -13.06 15.06 8.55
C THR A 105 -14.04 13.95 8.17
N ARG A 106 -13.98 13.45 6.92
CA ARG A 106 -14.97 12.52 6.37
C ARG A 106 -14.56 11.06 6.47
N PHE A 107 -13.28 10.74 6.26
CA PHE A 107 -12.81 9.36 6.21
C PHE A 107 -12.04 9.00 7.47
N GLY A 108 -12.25 7.77 7.98
CA GLY A 108 -11.55 7.23 9.15
C GLY A 108 -10.12 6.79 8.86
N ALA A 109 -9.76 6.59 7.59
CA ALA A 109 -8.39 6.30 7.17
C ALA A 109 -8.12 6.74 5.73
N TYR A 110 -6.84 7.04 5.46
CA TYR A 110 -6.35 7.45 4.14
C TYR A 110 -5.28 6.48 3.67
N ILE A 111 -5.46 5.97 2.45
CA ILE A 111 -4.64 4.89 1.91
C ILE A 111 -4.09 5.32 0.56
N LEU A 112 -2.77 5.46 0.47
CA LEU A 112 -2.06 5.62 -0.80
C LEU A 112 -1.43 4.28 -1.16
N SER A 113 -1.69 3.80 -2.38
CA SER A 113 -1.09 2.57 -2.88
C SER A 113 -0.19 2.81 -4.09
N VAL A 114 0.98 2.19 -4.07
CA VAL A 114 1.87 2.12 -5.24
C VAL A 114 2.19 0.66 -5.50
N GLU A 115 2.11 0.24 -6.76
CA GLU A 115 2.54 -1.10 -7.15
C GLU A 115 4.05 -1.28 -7.00
N ASP A 116 4.48 -2.44 -6.50
CA ASP A 116 5.88 -2.85 -6.44
C ASP A 116 6.42 -3.30 -7.80
N GLU A 117 7.67 -3.78 -7.81
CA GLU A 117 8.34 -4.33 -8.99
C GLU A 117 7.61 -5.56 -9.56
N LEU A 118 6.83 -6.26 -8.73
CA LEU A 118 5.99 -7.41 -9.08
C LEU A 118 4.54 -7.03 -9.40
N ARG A 119 4.24 -5.73 -9.55
CA ARG A 119 2.89 -5.19 -9.72
C ARG A 119 1.94 -5.49 -8.56
N LYS A 120 2.47 -5.81 -7.38
CA LYS A 120 1.68 -6.01 -6.16
C LYS A 120 1.47 -4.66 -5.46
N PRO A 121 0.24 -4.34 -5.02
CA PRO A 121 0.00 -3.12 -4.27
C PRO A 121 0.79 -3.09 -2.95
N MET A 122 1.59 -2.03 -2.76
CA MET A 122 2.07 -1.63 -1.44
C MET A 122 1.20 -0.50 -0.92
N PHE A 123 0.92 -0.52 0.39
CA PHE A 123 0.01 0.42 1.03
C PHE A 123 0.74 1.32 2.02
N PHE A 124 0.43 2.60 1.96
CA PHE A 124 0.82 3.63 2.92
C PHE A 124 -0.45 4.14 3.58
N ILE A 125 -0.55 3.94 4.89
CA ILE A 125 -1.80 4.12 5.64
C ILE A 125 -1.60 5.21 6.69
N PHE A 126 -2.53 6.16 6.69
CA PHE A 126 -2.50 7.35 7.52
C PHE A 126 -3.81 7.48 8.29
N THR A 127 -3.72 7.94 9.54
CA THR A 127 -4.89 8.47 10.25
C THR A 127 -5.33 9.79 9.63
N PRO A 128 -6.54 10.27 9.93
CA PRO A 128 -7.01 11.58 9.46
C PRO A 128 -6.06 12.73 9.80
N GLU A 129 -5.53 12.75 11.02
CA GLU A 129 -4.64 13.81 11.52
C GLU A 129 -3.30 13.80 10.79
N GLU A 130 -2.72 12.61 10.61
CA GLU A 130 -1.46 12.44 9.88
C GLU A 130 -1.61 12.85 8.42
N PHE A 131 -2.71 12.46 7.78
CA PHE A 131 -2.97 12.80 6.39
C PHE A 131 -3.24 14.30 6.21
N GLN A 132 -3.92 14.93 7.16
CA GLN A 132 -4.14 16.38 7.17
C GLN A 132 -2.82 17.14 7.26
N ALA A 133 -1.99 16.81 8.26
CA ALA A 133 -0.67 17.41 8.42
C ALA A 133 0.19 17.24 7.15
N LEU A 134 0.09 16.06 6.52
CA LEU A 134 0.76 15.77 5.27
C LEU A 134 0.24 16.64 4.12
N LEU A 135 -1.08 16.78 3.93
CA LEU A 135 -1.65 17.65 2.91
C LEU A 135 -1.27 19.13 3.09
N ASP A 136 -1.22 19.60 4.34
CA ASP A 136 -0.84 20.97 4.68
C ASP A 136 0.63 21.26 4.41
N SER A 137 1.49 20.24 4.52
CA SER A 137 2.91 20.35 4.17
C SER A 137 3.18 20.49 2.67
N LYS A 138 2.23 20.08 1.80
CA LYS A 138 2.44 20.04 0.35
C LYS A 138 2.20 21.37 -0.32
N LYS A 139 2.93 21.67 -1.39
CA LYS A 139 2.63 22.81 -2.26
C LYS A 139 1.46 22.47 -3.17
N ALA A 140 0.48 23.37 -3.25
CA ALA A 140 -0.63 23.24 -4.19
C ALA A 140 -0.15 23.61 -5.60
N ASP A 141 -0.61 22.86 -6.61
CA ASP A 141 -0.50 23.30 -8.00
C ASP A 141 -1.50 24.43 -8.32
N SER A 142 -1.51 24.91 -9.56
CA SER A 142 -2.42 25.97 -10.01
C SER A 142 -3.90 25.58 -9.94
N LYS A 143 -4.23 24.30 -9.75
CA LYS A 143 -5.59 23.77 -9.60
C LYS A 143 -5.93 23.42 -8.15
N GLY A 144 -5.03 23.71 -7.21
CA GLY A 144 -5.20 23.38 -5.79
C GLY A 144 -4.93 21.91 -5.44
N LEU A 145 -4.34 21.14 -6.35
CA LEU A 145 -4.01 19.73 -6.11
C LEU A 145 -2.72 19.62 -5.30
N ARG A 146 -2.68 18.65 -4.37
CA ARG A 146 -1.48 18.26 -3.63
C ARG A 146 -0.91 17.00 -4.26
N HIS A 147 0.38 17.01 -4.53
CA HIS A 147 1.05 15.92 -5.22
C HIS A 147 1.94 15.11 -4.28
N PHE A 148 2.01 13.81 -4.54
CA PHE A 148 2.86 12.86 -3.84
C PHE A 148 3.66 12.09 -4.89
N TYR A 149 4.96 12.01 -4.69
CA TYR A 149 5.84 11.15 -5.49
C TYR A 149 6.53 10.16 -4.56
N ILE A 150 5.82 9.06 -4.30
CA ILE A 150 6.23 8.00 -3.39
C ILE A 150 7.21 7.09 -4.12
N SER A 151 8.37 6.83 -3.53
CA SER A 151 9.37 5.94 -4.09
C SER A 151 10.04 5.14 -3.00
N ARG A 152 10.56 3.96 -3.36
CA ARG A 152 11.61 3.32 -2.58
C ARG A 152 12.85 4.21 -2.67
N ALA A 153 13.54 4.45 -1.56
CA ALA A 153 14.71 5.30 -1.53
C ALA A 153 15.83 4.73 -2.41
N GLU A 154 16.07 3.41 -2.27
CA GLU A 154 17.08 2.66 -3.01
C GLU A 154 16.56 1.26 -3.32
N ALA A 155 17.03 0.64 -4.40
CA ALA A 155 16.64 -0.71 -4.76
C ALA A 155 17.00 -1.70 -3.65
N GLY A 156 16.07 -2.57 -3.25
CA GLY A 156 16.26 -3.57 -2.20
C GLY A 156 16.21 -3.04 -0.76
N MET A 157 16.14 -1.72 -0.54
CA MET A 157 15.97 -1.16 0.81
C MET A 157 14.51 -0.97 1.17
N ASP A 158 14.13 -1.34 2.38
CA ASP A 158 12.77 -1.14 2.90
C ASP A 158 12.57 0.26 3.50
N ARG A 159 12.96 1.28 2.72
CA ARG A 159 12.84 2.69 3.07
C ARG A 159 12.09 3.41 1.95
N PHE A 160 11.11 4.21 2.32
CA PHE A 160 10.22 4.88 1.38
C PHE A 160 10.19 6.38 1.64
N VAL A 161 10.26 7.13 0.56
CA VAL A 161 10.32 8.59 0.58
C VAL A 161 9.27 9.13 -0.36
N ASP A 162 8.54 10.14 0.08
CA ASP A 162 7.83 11.03 -0.82
C ASP A 162 8.78 12.15 -1.24
N TRP A 163 9.30 12.07 -2.46
CA TRP A 163 10.27 13.02 -3.00
C TRP A 163 9.68 14.37 -3.37
N ARG A 164 8.34 14.52 -3.32
CA ARG A 164 7.71 15.80 -3.63
C ARG A 164 7.92 16.80 -2.48
N ASP A 165 8.26 18.04 -2.86
CA ASP A 165 8.40 19.19 -1.95
C ASP A 165 9.49 19.03 -0.87
N GLY A 166 10.61 18.38 -1.20
CA GLY A 166 11.82 18.36 -0.36
C GLY A 166 12.23 16.99 0.17
N GLY A 167 11.46 15.94 -0.12
CA GLY A 167 11.78 14.59 0.35
C GLY A 167 11.34 14.39 1.80
N MET A 168 10.35 13.54 2.02
CA MET A 168 9.84 13.20 3.34
C MET A 168 9.85 11.68 3.52
N ASP A 169 10.45 11.21 4.60
CA ASP A 169 10.43 9.78 4.93
C ASP A 169 9.00 9.37 5.33
N ILE A 170 8.46 8.39 4.62
CA ILE A 170 7.12 7.83 4.84
C ILE A 170 7.15 6.35 5.20
N THR A 171 8.33 5.83 5.53
CA THR A 171 8.54 4.40 5.81
C THR A 171 7.61 3.90 6.92
N GLN A 172 7.39 4.70 7.96
CA GLN A 172 6.51 4.35 9.08
C GLN A 172 5.03 4.13 8.69
N TYR A 173 4.59 4.66 7.55
CA TYR A 173 3.21 4.49 7.08
C TYR A 173 3.04 3.24 6.23
N ARG A 174 4.15 2.62 5.78
CA ARG A 174 4.13 1.44 4.92
C ARG A 174 3.60 0.24 5.69
N GLY A 175 2.46 -0.28 5.25
CA GLY A 175 1.81 -1.43 5.87
C GLY A 175 1.32 -1.19 7.29
N ALA A 176 1.04 0.06 7.67
CA ALA A 176 0.48 0.44 8.98
C ALA A 176 -1.02 0.05 9.10
N PHE A 177 -1.32 -1.24 8.88
CA PHE A 177 -2.68 -1.79 8.83
C PHE A 177 -3.40 -1.71 10.18
N ASN A 178 -2.66 -1.64 11.29
CA ASN A 178 -3.24 -1.39 12.61
C ASN A 178 -4.04 -0.07 12.67
N LYS A 179 -3.78 0.89 11.76
CA LYS A 179 -4.57 2.13 11.64
C LYS A 179 -5.96 1.92 11.00
N LEU A 180 -6.23 0.70 10.53
CA LEU A 180 -7.53 0.30 10.02
C LEU A 180 -8.36 -0.46 11.06
N GLU A 181 -7.79 -0.77 12.24
CA GLU A 181 -8.52 -1.43 13.32
C GLU A 181 -9.44 -0.43 14.02
N PHE A 182 -10.73 -0.46 13.66
CA PHE A 182 -11.72 0.42 14.25
C PHE A 182 -12.38 -0.25 15.45
N ASN A 183 -11.88 0.09 16.63
CA ASN A 183 -12.37 -0.40 17.92
C ASN A 183 -13.44 0.54 18.51
N ALA A 184 -14.36 -0.05 19.28
CA ALA A 184 -15.51 0.63 19.90
C ALA A 184 -15.12 1.57 21.05
#